data_AF-A0AA40LIY2-F1
#
_entry.id   AF-A0AA40LIY2-F1
#
_cell.length_a   1.000
_cell.length_b   1.000
_cell.length_c   1.000
_cell.angle_alpha   90.00
_cell.angle_beta   90.00
_cell.angle_gamma   90.00
#
_symmetry.space_group_name_H-M   'P 1'
#
loop_
_entity.id
_entity.type
_entity.pdbx_description
1 polymer ?
#
loop_
_entity_poly.entity_id
_entity_poly.type
_entity_poly.pdbx_seq_one_letter_code
_entity_poly.pdbx_strand_id
1 'polypeptide(L)'
;MKAQDWAVEQVWYNGKFYRSPEELAQKYHAGEVDVVVLEDLWLQGQVLVLRTMSTVYNYDYIWDFIFYPNGVMEAKMHATGYVHATFYTPEGLRHGTRLHTHLIGNMHTHLLHYRVDLDVAGTRNSFQTLGMKLENITNPWSPEHQLVQPTLEQMAYPRERQAAFHFRQTLPKYLLFTSPKENCWGHQRSYRLQIHSMAEQVLPPGWQEERAVTWAR
;
A
#
# COMPACT_ATOMS: atom_id res chain seq x y z
N MET A 1 -5.55 19.68 10.39
CA MET A 1 -4.51 19.12 11.29
C MET A 1 -3.30 18.80 10.41
N LYS A 2 -2.16 19.45 10.60
CA LYS A 2 -0.96 19.19 9.80
C LYS A 2 -0.14 18.10 10.50
N ALA A 3 0.59 17.27 9.75
CA ALA A 3 1.43 16.20 10.34
C ALA A 3 2.49 16.73 11.33
N GLN A 4 2.93 17.98 11.14
CA GLN A 4 3.81 18.72 12.05
C GLN A 4 3.20 19.03 13.43
N ASP A 5 1.88 18.85 13.59
CA ASP A 5 1.17 19.11 14.86
C ASP A 5 1.06 17.83 15.72
N TRP A 6 1.62 16.70 15.27
CA TRP A 6 1.58 15.42 15.97
C TRP A 6 2.79 15.31 16.90
N ALA A 7 2.55 14.95 18.17
CA ALA A 7 3.58 14.64 19.14
C ALA A 7 3.39 13.21 19.64
N VAL A 8 4.50 12.50 19.89
CA VAL A 8 4.47 11.19 20.54
C VAL A 8 4.20 11.42 22.02
N GLU A 9 3.03 11.04 22.51
CA GLU A 9 2.70 11.16 23.94
C GLU A 9 3.32 10.04 24.77
N GLN A 10 3.31 8.81 24.25
CA GLN A 10 3.86 7.63 24.91
C GLN A 10 4.30 6.59 23.88
N VAL A 11 5.27 5.77 24.26
CA VAL A 11 5.77 4.62 23.50
C VAL A 11 5.50 3.36 24.31
N TRP A 12 4.95 2.32 23.69
CA TRP A 12 4.75 1.03 24.35
C TRP A 12 5.70 -0.01 23.77
N TYR A 13 6.47 -0.68 24.63
CA TYR A 13 7.39 -1.75 24.23
C TYR A 13 7.40 -2.85 25.29
N ASN A 14 7.21 -4.09 24.85
CA ASN A 14 7.27 -5.30 25.67
C ASN A 14 6.47 -5.20 26.99
N GLY A 15 5.22 -4.72 26.92
CA GLY A 15 4.33 -4.60 28.08
C GLY A 15 4.57 -3.37 28.97
N LYS A 16 5.54 -2.50 28.66
CA LYS A 16 5.85 -1.29 29.42
C LYS A 16 5.62 -0.03 28.58
N PHE A 17 5.15 1.03 29.23
CA PHE A 17 5.04 2.36 28.64
C PHE A 17 6.28 3.21 28.97
N TYR A 18 6.69 4.01 27.99
CA TYR A 18 7.77 4.98 28.04
C TYR A 18 7.21 6.32 27.60
N ARG A 19 7.72 7.41 28.16
CA ARG A 19 7.18 8.77 27.98
C ARG A 19 7.63 9.39 26.66
N SER A 20 8.71 8.89 26.05
CA SER A 20 9.16 9.31 24.73
C SER A 20 10.05 8.26 24.06
N PRO A 21 10.28 8.36 22.74
CA PRO A 21 11.27 7.53 22.04
C PRO A 21 12.69 7.66 22.62
N GLU A 22 13.07 8.87 23.06
CA GLU A 22 14.38 9.14 23.67
C GLU A 22 14.52 8.42 25.02
N GLU A 23 13.46 8.37 25.85
CA GLU A 23 13.49 7.60 27.09
C GLU A 23 13.69 6.12 26.81
N LEU A 24 12.95 5.56 25.85
CA LEU A 24 13.11 4.16 25.45
C LEU A 24 14.55 3.89 24.96
N ALA A 25 15.11 4.77 24.13
CA ALA A 25 16.47 4.64 23.63
C ALA A 25 17.52 4.72 24.76
N GLN A 26 17.38 5.67 25.68
CA GLN A 26 18.27 5.80 26.85
C GLN A 26 18.21 4.55 27.73
N LYS A 27 17.00 4.06 28.04
CA LYS A 27 16.82 2.85 28.85
C LYS A 27 17.31 1.59 28.16
N TYR A 28 17.19 1.52 26.82
CA TYR A 28 17.77 0.45 26.04
C TYR A 28 19.30 0.45 26.16
N HIS A 29 19.95 1.60 26.01
CA HIS A 29 21.40 1.72 26.19
C HIS A 29 21.86 1.46 27.63
N ALA A 30 21.02 1.74 28.62
CA ALA A 30 21.28 1.43 30.03
C ALA A 30 21.03 -0.04 30.39
N GLY A 31 20.48 -0.85 29.48
CA GLY A 31 20.12 -2.26 29.74
C GLY A 31 18.89 -2.43 30.64
N GLU A 32 18.08 -1.39 30.80
CA GLU A 32 16.87 -1.37 31.64
C GLU A 32 15.60 -1.80 30.89
N VAL A 33 15.71 -1.98 29.58
CA VAL A 33 14.63 -2.48 28.73
C VAL A 33 14.74 -3.99 28.68
N ASP A 34 13.65 -4.69 28.96
CA ASP A 34 13.57 -6.15 28.76
C ASP A 34 13.66 -6.44 27.26
N VAL A 35 14.90 -6.61 26.78
CA VAL A 35 15.19 -6.99 25.40
C VAL A 35 14.95 -8.48 25.28
N VAL A 36 13.96 -8.86 24.49
CA VAL A 36 13.74 -10.27 24.16
C VAL A 36 14.83 -10.69 23.18
N VAL A 37 15.89 -11.31 23.71
CA VAL A 37 16.91 -12.01 22.90
C VAL A 37 16.31 -13.36 22.52
N LEU A 38 15.99 -13.52 21.25
CA LEU A 38 15.43 -14.77 20.75
C LEU A 38 16.57 -15.70 20.36
N GLU A 39 16.82 -16.72 21.18
CA GLU A 39 17.74 -17.79 20.86
C GLU A 39 17.09 -18.75 19.84
N ASP A 40 17.79 -18.90 18.70
CA ASP A 40 17.56 -19.67 17.47
C ASP A 40 16.51 -20.81 17.44
N LEU A 41 15.58 -20.73 16.47
CA LEU A 41 15.41 -21.67 15.32
C LEU A 41 14.07 -21.41 14.60
N TRP A 42 14.10 -21.45 13.26
CA TRP A 42 13.09 -20.98 12.28
C TRP A 42 13.04 -19.45 12.20
N LEU A 43 13.22 -18.87 11.01
CA LEU A 43 13.03 -17.43 10.76
C LEU A 43 11.59 -17.03 11.13
N GLN A 44 11.32 -16.74 12.41
CA GLN A 44 10.08 -16.12 12.83
C GLN A 44 10.02 -14.77 12.12
N GLY A 45 9.05 -14.62 11.24
CA GLY A 45 8.81 -13.35 10.56
C GLY A 45 8.45 -12.30 11.60
N GLN A 46 9.40 -11.44 11.92
CA GLN A 46 9.17 -10.28 12.76
C GLN A 46 8.88 -9.08 11.88
N VAL A 47 8.01 -8.22 12.38
CA VAL A 47 7.70 -6.94 11.76
C VAL A 47 7.59 -5.87 12.84
N LEU A 48 8.03 -4.66 12.53
CA LEU A 48 7.72 -3.49 13.32
C LEU A 48 6.42 -2.89 12.78
N VAL A 49 5.45 -2.61 13.66
CA VAL A 49 4.17 -2.02 13.28
C VAL A 49 4.00 -0.68 13.97
N LEU A 50 3.88 0.39 13.18
CA LEU A 50 3.35 1.68 13.64
C LEU A 50 1.84 1.71 13.34
N ARG A 51 1.02 1.74 14.39
CA ARG A 51 -0.44 1.70 14.29
C ARG A 51 -1.07 2.95 14.89
N THR A 52 -2.06 3.49 14.21
CA THR A 52 -3.00 4.47 14.76
C THR A 52 -4.43 4.16 14.37
N MET A 53 -5.40 4.74 15.07
CA MET A 53 -6.83 4.56 14.81
C MET A 53 -7.51 5.91 14.66
N SER A 54 -8.37 6.04 13.66
CA SER A 54 -9.25 7.19 13.51
C SER A 54 -10.70 6.74 13.58
N THR A 55 -11.37 7.10 14.67
CA THR A 55 -12.79 6.86 14.86
C THR A 55 -13.57 8.11 14.46
N VAL A 56 -14.22 8.06 13.30
CA VAL A 56 -15.09 9.14 12.82
C VAL A 56 -16.52 8.64 12.84
N TYR A 57 -17.30 9.15 13.79
CA TYR A 57 -18.68 8.78 14.00
C TYR A 57 -18.85 7.26 14.22
N ASN A 58 -19.26 6.50 13.21
CA ASN A 58 -19.58 5.09 13.31
C ASN A 58 -18.43 4.15 12.90
N TYR A 59 -17.44 4.64 12.14
CA TYR A 59 -16.34 3.80 11.65
C TYR A 59 -15.09 3.95 12.50
N ASP A 60 -14.41 2.83 12.70
CA ASP A 60 -13.06 2.74 13.25
C ASP A 60 -12.11 2.31 12.13
N TYR A 61 -11.26 3.23 11.67
CA TYR A 61 -10.21 2.91 10.71
C TYR A 61 -8.89 2.68 11.43
N ILE A 62 -8.31 1.51 11.25
CA ILE A 62 -7.00 1.14 11.78
C ILE A 62 -5.98 1.32 10.66
N TRP A 63 -4.97 2.14 10.91
CA TRP A 63 -3.91 2.47 9.96
C TRP A 63 -2.61 1.86 10.42
N ASP A 64 -2.05 0.97 9.61
CA ASP A 64 -0.79 0.29 9.87
C ASP A 64 0.27 0.69 8.85
N PHE A 65 1.43 1.06 9.36
CA PHE A 65 2.69 1.06 8.61
C PHE A 65 3.57 -0.05 9.16
N ILE A 66 3.81 -1.07 8.33
CA ILE A 66 4.49 -2.32 8.71
C ILE A 66 5.87 -2.32 8.04
N PHE A 67 6.91 -2.51 8.83
CA PHE A 67 8.30 -2.53 8.38
C PHE A 67 8.88 -3.93 8.58
N TYR A 68 9.33 -4.52 7.48
CA TYR A 68 9.91 -5.86 7.45
C TYR A 68 11.44 -5.77 7.49
N PRO A 69 12.15 -6.71 8.16
CA PRO A 69 13.61 -6.73 8.25
C PRO A 69 14.34 -6.80 6.91
N ASN A 70 13.65 -7.22 5.84
CA ASN A 70 14.19 -7.30 4.48
C ASN A 70 14.09 -5.98 3.69
N GLY A 71 13.64 -4.88 4.32
CA GLY A 71 13.47 -3.57 3.69
C GLY A 71 12.12 -3.36 3.00
N VAL A 72 11.21 -4.33 3.05
CA VAL A 72 9.82 -4.12 2.61
C VAL A 72 9.09 -3.24 3.62
N MET A 73 8.29 -2.30 3.10
CA MET A 73 7.36 -1.50 3.89
C MET A 73 5.96 -1.69 3.31
N GLU A 74 4.95 -1.80 4.16
CA GLU A 74 3.56 -2.02 3.78
C GLU A 74 2.66 -1.01 4.51
N ALA A 75 1.79 -0.34 3.75
CA ALA A 75 0.73 0.50 4.28
C ALA A 75 -0.60 -0.24 4.18
N LYS A 76 -1.33 -0.37 5.30
CA LYS A 76 -2.58 -1.12 5.37
C LYS A 76 -3.64 -0.32 6.12
N MET A 77 -4.88 -0.41 5.66
CA MET A 77 -6.04 0.11 6.37
C MET A 77 -7.03 -1.02 6.60
N HIS A 78 -7.52 -1.12 7.84
CA HIS A 78 -8.63 -2.00 8.20
C HIS A 78 -9.82 -1.16 8.64
N ALA A 79 -11.01 -1.44 8.07
CA ALA A 79 -12.25 -0.82 8.50
C ALA A 79 -12.99 -1.75 9.46
N THR A 80 -13.38 -1.24 10.62
CA THR A 80 -14.25 -1.91 11.60
C THR A 80 -15.21 -0.88 12.21
N GLY A 81 -15.89 -1.24 13.30
CA GLY A 81 -16.90 -0.43 13.96
C GLY A 81 -18.31 -0.76 13.46
N TYR A 82 -19.17 0.26 13.41
CA TYR A 82 -20.55 0.13 12.98
C TYR A 82 -20.73 0.58 11.53
N VAL A 83 -21.62 -0.07 10.79
CA VAL A 83 -21.97 0.38 9.43
C VAL A 83 -22.86 1.62 9.47
N HIS A 84 -22.75 2.46 8.43
CA HIS A 84 -23.78 3.47 8.20
C HIS A 84 -25.08 2.78 7.76
N ALA A 85 -26.20 3.15 8.37
CA ALA A 85 -27.46 2.48 8.18
C ALA A 85 -28.64 3.46 8.17
N THR A 86 -29.69 3.09 7.44
CA THR A 86 -30.95 3.84 7.35
C THR A 86 -32.15 2.96 7.74
N PHE A 87 -33.31 3.59 7.94
CA PHE A 87 -34.54 2.87 8.27
C PHE A 87 -34.97 1.93 7.13
N TYR A 88 -35.46 0.74 7.46
CA TYR A 88 -35.90 -0.26 6.49
C TYR A 88 -37.22 0.15 5.80
N THR A 89 -37.18 0.17 4.47
CA THR A 89 -38.36 0.09 3.59
C THR A 89 -38.11 -0.96 2.50
N PRO A 90 -39.15 -1.50 1.85
CA PRO A 90 -38.99 -2.39 0.71
C PRO A 90 -38.14 -1.80 -0.43
N GLU A 91 -38.25 -0.49 -0.69
CA GLU A 91 -37.49 0.22 -1.73
C GLU A 91 -35.99 0.30 -1.40
N GLY A 92 -35.65 0.39 -0.11
CA GLY A 92 -34.27 0.46 0.36
C GLY A 92 -33.41 -0.75 -0.01
N LEU A 93 -34.03 -1.90 -0.30
CA LEU A 93 -33.32 -3.11 -0.74
C LEU A 93 -32.62 -2.95 -2.10
N ARG A 94 -32.97 -1.92 -2.88
CA ARG A 94 -32.23 -1.58 -4.12
C ARG A 94 -30.84 -0.99 -3.84
N HIS A 95 -30.60 -0.49 -2.62
CA HIS A 95 -29.43 0.29 -2.26
C HIS A 95 -28.67 -0.29 -1.05
N GLY A 96 -28.98 -1.51 -0.63
CA GLY A 96 -28.40 -2.10 0.57
C GLY A 96 -29.01 -3.44 0.93
N THR A 97 -28.73 -3.91 2.15
CA THR A 97 -29.23 -5.19 2.67
C THR A 97 -29.92 -4.98 4.01
N ARG A 98 -31.03 -5.67 4.26
CA ARG A 98 -31.74 -5.61 5.55
C ARG A 98 -30.92 -6.36 6.60
N LEU A 99 -30.47 -5.65 7.62
CA LEU A 99 -29.63 -6.20 8.69
C LEU A 99 -30.41 -6.49 9.97
N HIS A 100 -31.54 -5.82 10.18
CA HIS A 100 -32.39 -6.01 11.36
C HIS A 100 -33.86 -5.63 11.07
N THR A 101 -34.75 -5.73 12.07
CA THR A 101 -36.20 -5.47 11.96
C THR A 101 -36.53 -4.20 11.20
N HIS A 102 -35.87 -3.08 11.53
CA HIS A 102 -36.11 -1.77 10.94
C HIS A 102 -34.84 -1.15 10.32
N LEU A 103 -33.85 -1.96 9.91
CA LEU A 103 -32.52 -1.48 9.56
C LEU A 103 -32.03 -1.98 8.19
N ILE A 104 -31.54 -1.06 7.35
CA ILE A 104 -30.81 -1.32 6.10
C ILE A 104 -29.36 -0.88 6.28
N GLY A 105 -28.41 -1.75 5.93
CA GLY A 105 -27.02 -1.36 5.71
C GLY A 105 -26.85 -0.91 4.26
N ASN A 106 -26.52 0.36 4.06
CA ASN A 106 -26.41 0.97 2.73
C ASN A 106 -25.16 0.46 2.00
N MET A 107 -25.27 0.23 0.70
CA MET A 107 -24.12 -0.07 -0.16
C MET A 107 -23.22 1.17 -0.26
N HIS A 108 -21.92 0.98 -0.07
CA HIS A 108 -20.92 2.04 -0.14
C HIS A 108 -19.55 1.47 -0.53
N THR A 109 -18.64 2.35 -0.92
CA THR A 109 -17.26 2.00 -1.29
C THR A 109 -16.30 2.77 -0.41
N HIS A 110 -15.28 2.09 0.13
CA HIS A 110 -14.17 2.75 0.81
C HIS A 110 -13.06 3.02 -0.20
N LEU A 111 -12.73 4.30 -0.39
CA LEU A 111 -11.62 4.75 -1.23
C LEU A 111 -10.61 5.48 -0.36
N LEU A 112 -9.34 5.17 -0.53
CA LEU A 112 -8.24 5.70 0.25
C LEU A 112 -7.16 6.24 -0.67
N HIS A 113 -6.50 7.32 -0.24
CA HIS A 113 -5.44 7.95 -0.99
C HIS A 113 -4.19 8.08 -0.11
N TYR A 114 -3.08 7.51 -0.58
CA TYR A 114 -1.77 7.62 0.06
C TYR A 114 -0.84 8.46 -0.80
N ARG A 115 -0.12 9.38 -0.16
CA ARG A 115 1.07 9.99 -0.76
C ARG A 115 2.28 9.12 -0.43
N VAL A 116 2.97 8.63 -1.45
CA VAL A 116 4.16 7.79 -1.32
C VAL A 116 5.33 8.50 -2.01
N ASP A 117 6.10 9.26 -1.23
CA ASP A 117 7.18 10.12 -1.71
C ASP A 117 8.52 9.39 -1.59
N LEU A 118 8.92 8.67 -2.66
CA LEU A 118 10.09 7.79 -2.64
C LEU A 118 11.34 8.49 -3.17
N ASP A 119 12.33 8.66 -2.30
CA ASP A 119 13.69 9.08 -2.66
C ASP A 119 14.62 7.86 -2.77
N VAL A 120 14.50 7.10 -3.86
CA VAL A 120 15.27 5.86 -4.05
C VAL A 120 16.74 6.20 -4.28
N ALA A 121 17.58 5.96 -3.26
CA ALA A 121 19.03 6.23 -3.27
C ALA A 121 19.41 7.71 -3.58
N GLY A 122 18.49 8.63 -3.30
CA GLY A 122 18.58 10.06 -3.55
C GLY A 122 17.29 10.61 -4.16
N THR A 123 17.23 11.93 -4.37
CA THR A 123 16.02 12.65 -4.82
C THR A 123 15.76 12.61 -6.32
N ARG A 124 16.73 12.12 -7.11
CA ARG A 124 16.62 12.05 -8.57
C ARG A 124 16.22 10.65 -9.00
N ASN A 125 14.93 10.44 -9.21
CA ASN A 125 14.37 9.17 -9.67
C ASN A 125 13.66 9.25 -11.02
N SER A 126 13.54 8.10 -11.67
CA SER A 126 12.70 7.87 -12.85
C SER A 126 11.66 6.80 -12.55
N PHE A 127 10.59 6.75 -13.36
CA PHE A 127 9.57 5.72 -13.26
C PHE A 127 9.61 4.80 -14.49
N GLN A 128 9.57 3.50 -14.23
CA GLN A 128 9.53 2.47 -15.26
C GLN A 128 8.64 1.31 -14.86
N THR A 129 8.19 0.53 -15.83
CA THR A 129 7.48 -0.71 -15.59
C THR A 129 8.15 -1.90 -16.25
N LEU A 130 7.97 -3.07 -15.64
CA LEU A 130 8.40 -4.34 -16.23
C LEU A 130 7.18 -5.19 -16.57
N GLY A 131 7.19 -5.71 -17.79
CA GLY A 131 6.20 -6.60 -18.36
C GLY A 131 6.82 -7.90 -18.85
N MET A 132 5.95 -8.84 -19.18
CA MET A 132 6.32 -10.06 -19.87
C MET A 132 5.71 -10.00 -21.27
N LYS A 133 6.54 -10.24 -22.28
CA LYS A 133 6.10 -10.41 -23.66
C LYS A 133 6.50 -11.79 -24.14
N LEU A 134 5.67 -12.42 -24.96
CA LEU A 134 6.07 -13.67 -25.63
C LEU A 134 6.74 -13.32 -26.95
N GLU A 135 7.91 -13.88 -27.19
CA GLU A 135 8.55 -13.87 -28.51
C GLU A 135 8.45 -15.25 -29.13
N ASN A 136 8.34 -15.28 -30.46
CA ASN A 136 8.36 -16.51 -31.24
C ASN A 136 9.64 -16.53 -32.06
N ILE A 137 10.51 -17.49 -31.77
CA ILE A 137 11.81 -17.64 -32.42
C ILE A 137 11.94 -19.03 -33.04
N THR A 138 12.74 -19.14 -34.10
CA THR A 138 13.19 -20.44 -34.58
C THR A 138 14.07 -21.10 -33.53
N ASN A 139 13.84 -22.38 -33.23
CA ASN A 139 14.57 -23.10 -32.20
C ASN A 139 16.07 -23.19 -32.57
N PRO A 140 17.00 -22.65 -31.74
CA PRO A 140 18.43 -22.60 -32.07
C PRO A 140 19.11 -23.96 -32.29
N TRP A 141 18.54 -25.03 -31.73
CA TRP A 141 19.07 -26.39 -31.83
C TRP A 141 18.22 -27.31 -32.71
N SER A 142 17.10 -26.82 -33.25
CA SER A 142 16.25 -27.56 -34.21
C SER A 142 15.52 -26.58 -35.14
N PRO A 143 16.15 -26.16 -36.26
CA PRO A 143 15.62 -25.09 -37.12
C PRO A 143 14.24 -25.35 -37.74
N GLU A 144 13.77 -26.60 -37.75
CA GLU A 144 12.43 -26.97 -38.22
C GLU A 144 11.31 -26.62 -37.23
N HIS A 145 11.65 -26.31 -35.98
CA HIS A 145 10.69 -26.05 -34.91
C HIS A 145 10.73 -24.58 -34.46
N GLN A 146 9.58 -24.11 -33.96
CA GLN A 146 9.43 -22.80 -33.34
C GLN A 146 9.41 -22.94 -31.81
N LEU A 147 9.94 -21.93 -31.11
CA LEU A 147 9.94 -21.81 -29.66
C LEU A 147 9.27 -20.49 -29.29
N VAL A 148 8.20 -20.57 -28.50
CA VAL A 148 7.57 -19.41 -27.90
C VAL A 148 8.11 -19.27 -26.48
N GLN A 149 8.81 -18.17 -26.19
CA GLN A 149 9.42 -17.93 -24.89
C GLN A 149 9.09 -16.55 -24.31
N PRO A 150 9.04 -16.41 -22.97
CA PRO A 150 8.91 -15.12 -22.32
C PRO A 150 10.17 -14.27 -22.44
N THR A 151 9.99 -12.98 -22.69
CA THR A 151 11.02 -11.94 -22.59
C THR A 151 10.60 -10.84 -21.64
N LEU A 152 11.61 -10.18 -21.07
CA LEU A 152 11.44 -9.03 -20.20
C LEU A 152 11.23 -7.78 -21.05
N GLU A 153 10.07 -7.15 -20.91
CA GLU A 153 9.77 -5.87 -21.52
C GLU A 153 9.93 -4.76 -20.49
N GLN A 154 10.70 -3.72 -20.81
CA GLN A 154 10.93 -2.56 -19.94
C GLN A 154 10.35 -1.32 -20.61
N MET A 155 9.49 -0.58 -19.91
CA MET A 155 8.89 0.66 -20.41
C MET A 155 9.21 1.83 -19.50
N ALA A 156 9.80 2.88 -20.07
CA ALA A 156 10.10 4.12 -19.36
C ALA A 156 9.00 5.17 -19.58
N TYR A 157 8.72 5.97 -18.55
CA TYR A 157 7.63 6.97 -18.55
C TYR A 157 8.21 8.37 -18.30
N PRO A 158 8.59 9.11 -19.35
CA PRO A 158 9.20 10.43 -19.21
C PRO A 158 8.23 11.55 -18.79
N ARG A 159 6.90 11.31 -18.79
CA ARG A 159 5.88 12.32 -18.47
C ARG A 159 4.84 11.78 -17.49
N GLU A 160 4.38 12.64 -16.59
CA GLU A 160 3.39 12.31 -15.56
C GLU A 160 2.11 11.68 -16.12
N ARG A 161 1.56 12.26 -17.21
CA ARG A 161 0.33 11.74 -17.84
C ARG A 161 0.46 10.30 -18.36
N GLN A 162 1.67 9.83 -18.66
CA GLN A 162 1.90 8.46 -19.10
C GLN A 162 1.92 7.49 -17.90
N ALA A 163 2.31 7.99 -16.72
CA ALA A 163 2.40 7.22 -15.47
C ALA A 163 1.13 7.34 -14.61
N ALA A 164 0.08 8.01 -15.11
CA ALA A 164 -1.24 8.08 -14.48
C ALA A 164 -2.10 6.91 -15.00
N PHE A 165 -2.28 5.90 -14.17
CA PHE A 165 -3.05 4.70 -14.50
C PHE A 165 -4.48 4.82 -13.99
N HIS A 166 -5.45 4.65 -14.90
CA HIS A 166 -6.89 4.63 -14.58
C HIS A 166 -7.39 3.20 -14.35
N PHE A 167 -8.46 3.01 -13.57
CA PHE A 167 -9.00 1.67 -13.25
C PHE A 167 -9.35 0.81 -14.47
N ARG A 168 -9.69 1.41 -15.61
CA ARG A 168 -10.02 0.67 -16.86
C ARG A 168 -8.79 0.21 -17.65
N GLN A 169 -7.60 0.57 -17.19
CA GLN A 169 -6.34 0.20 -17.83
C GLN A 169 -5.74 -1.00 -17.10
N THR A 170 -5.10 -1.90 -17.85
CA THR A 170 -4.33 -2.98 -17.26
C THR A 170 -3.12 -2.39 -16.55
N LEU A 171 -3.09 -2.51 -15.22
CA LEU A 171 -1.95 -2.05 -14.43
C LEU A 171 -0.74 -2.98 -14.67
N PRO A 172 0.45 -2.44 -15.01
CA PRO A 172 1.65 -3.24 -15.13
C PRO A 172 2.00 -3.94 -13.80
N LYS A 173 2.49 -5.18 -13.88
CA LYS A 173 2.75 -6.01 -12.68
C LYS A 173 3.88 -5.46 -11.81
N TYR A 174 4.85 -4.78 -12.41
CA TYR A 174 6.00 -4.18 -11.73
C TYR A 174 6.02 -2.69 -11.99
N LEU A 175 5.68 -1.89 -10.98
CA LEU A 175 5.80 -0.43 -10.98
C LEU A 175 7.08 -0.08 -10.21
N LEU A 176 8.07 0.47 -10.89
CA LEU A 176 9.41 0.70 -10.32
C LEU A 176 9.75 2.20 -10.28
N PHE A 177 10.17 2.64 -9.11
CA PHE A 177 10.83 3.93 -8.92
C PHE A 177 12.32 3.69 -8.83
N THR A 178 13.09 4.30 -9.73
CA THR A 178 14.46 3.88 -10.03
C THR A 178 15.44 5.04 -9.87
N SER A 179 16.56 4.79 -9.20
CA SER A 179 17.72 5.68 -9.13
C SER A 179 18.60 5.49 -10.37
N PRO A 180 19.37 6.51 -10.82
CA PRO A 180 20.43 6.34 -11.82
C PRO A 180 21.69 5.62 -11.28
N LYS A 181 21.64 5.09 -10.05
CA LYS A 181 22.75 4.39 -9.40
C LYS A 181 22.53 2.90 -9.57
N GLU A 182 23.58 2.19 -9.94
CA GLU A 182 23.54 0.74 -10.11
C GLU A 182 23.87 0.00 -8.80
N ASN A 183 23.38 -1.22 -8.69
CA ASN A 183 23.83 -2.18 -7.69
C ASN A 183 25.13 -2.87 -8.16
N CYS A 184 25.67 -3.78 -7.34
CA CYS A 184 26.90 -4.52 -7.66
C CYS A 184 26.80 -5.42 -8.91
N TRP A 185 25.62 -5.58 -9.49
CA TRP A 185 25.34 -6.40 -10.68
C TRP A 185 25.04 -5.57 -11.93
N GLY A 186 25.19 -4.24 -11.87
CA GLY A 186 24.92 -3.35 -13.01
C GLY A 186 23.43 -3.06 -13.25
N HIS A 187 22.54 -3.39 -12.29
CA HIS A 187 21.12 -3.05 -12.39
C HIS A 187 20.81 -1.78 -11.60
N GLN A 188 20.00 -0.90 -12.18
CA GLN A 188 19.55 0.32 -11.53
C GLN A 188 18.78 0.02 -10.23
N ARG A 189 19.19 0.65 -9.13
CA ARG A 189 18.57 0.46 -7.81
C ARG A 189 17.15 0.98 -7.84
N SER A 190 16.19 0.13 -7.49
CA SER A 190 14.76 0.43 -7.61
C SER A 190 13.98 -0.01 -6.38
N TYR A 191 12.92 0.72 -6.05
CA TYR A 191 11.84 0.23 -5.17
C TYR A 191 10.61 -0.07 -6.02
N ARG A 192 9.94 -1.19 -5.71
CA ARG A 192 8.69 -1.59 -6.36
C ARG A 192 7.49 -1.16 -5.55
N LEU A 193 6.52 -0.53 -6.20
CA LEU A 193 5.19 -0.32 -5.65
C LEU A 193 4.28 -1.49 -6.06
N GLN A 194 3.67 -2.13 -5.06
CA GLN A 194 2.65 -3.16 -5.27
C GLN A 194 1.37 -2.75 -4.53
N ILE A 195 0.25 -2.71 -5.26
CA ILE A 195 -1.02 -2.22 -4.74
C ILE A 195 -1.93 -3.42 -4.45
N HIS A 196 -2.48 -3.47 -3.23
CA HIS A 196 -3.50 -4.45 -2.85
C HIS A 196 -4.83 -3.71 -2.66
N SER A 197 -5.72 -3.81 -3.64
CA SER A 197 -7.00 -3.09 -3.64
C SER A 197 -8.04 -3.85 -4.46
N MET A 198 -9.31 -3.68 -4.09
CA MET A 198 -10.48 -4.08 -4.87
C MET A 198 -11.26 -2.85 -5.36
N ALA A 199 -10.64 -1.67 -5.34
CA ALA A 199 -11.28 -0.44 -5.76
C ALA A 199 -11.55 -0.43 -7.27
N GLU A 200 -12.60 0.27 -7.65
CA GLU A 200 -12.96 0.60 -9.01
C GLU A 200 -13.46 2.05 -9.08
N GLN A 201 -13.68 2.56 -10.30
CA GLN A 201 -14.28 3.88 -10.51
C GLN A 201 -15.71 3.90 -9.95
N VAL A 202 -15.97 4.75 -8.96
CA VAL A 202 -17.30 4.87 -8.33
C VAL A 202 -18.14 5.95 -9.00
N LEU A 203 -17.68 7.21 -8.98
CA LEU A 203 -18.40 8.33 -9.58
C LEU A 203 -17.94 8.58 -11.02
N PRO A 204 -18.81 9.02 -11.93
CA PRO A 204 -18.41 9.38 -13.30
C PRO A 204 -17.42 10.55 -13.30
N PRO A 205 -16.30 10.48 -14.04
CA PRO A 205 -15.35 11.58 -14.13
C PRO A 205 -16.00 12.88 -14.60
N GLY A 206 -15.76 13.98 -13.89
CA GLY A 206 -16.30 15.30 -14.19
C GLY A 206 -17.69 15.59 -13.60
N TRP A 207 -18.33 14.58 -12.99
CA TRP A 207 -19.54 14.75 -12.19
C TRP A 207 -19.28 15.65 -10.97
N GLN A 208 -20.32 16.33 -10.47
CA GLN A 208 -20.19 17.45 -9.54
C GLN A 208 -19.28 17.15 -8.34
N GLU A 209 -19.66 16.15 -7.54
CA GLU A 209 -18.95 15.75 -6.31
C GLU A 209 -17.64 15.01 -6.61
N GLU A 210 -17.53 14.38 -7.79
CA GLU A 210 -16.32 13.66 -8.21
C GLU A 210 -15.10 14.58 -8.27
N ARG A 211 -15.31 15.89 -8.51
CA ARG A 211 -14.25 16.91 -8.49
C ARG A 211 -13.52 17.02 -7.15
N ALA A 212 -14.13 16.57 -6.05
CA ALA A 212 -13.48 16.54 -4.74
C ALA A 212 -12.57 15.31 -4.55
N VAL A 213 -12.71 14.30 -5.39
CA VAL A 213 -12.04 12.99 -5.27
C VAL A 213 -11.43 12.52 -6.59
N THR A 214 -10.90 13.44 -7.41
CA THR A 214 -10.33 13.10 -8.73
C THR A 214 -9.12 12.16 -8.67
N TRP A 215 -8.55 11.94 -7.49
CA TRP A 215 -7.51 10.94 -7.22
C TRP A 215 -8.06 9.50 -7.26
N ALA A 216 -9.38 9.30 -7.23
CA ALA A 216 -10.04 8.00 -7.33
C ALA A 216 -10.46 7.64 -8.78
N ARG A 217 -9.72 8.13 -9.77
CA ARG A 217 -9.94 7.89 -11.20
C ARG A 217 -9.08 6.75 -11.75
#